data_AF-V4A6N3-F1
#
_entry.id   AF-V4A6N3-F1
#
_cell.length_a   1.000
_cell.length_b   1.000
_cell.length_c   1.000
_cell.angle_alpha   90.00
_cell.angle_beta   90.00
_cell.angle_gamma   90.00
#
_symmetry.space_group_name_H-M   'P 1'
#
loop_
_entity.id
_entity.type
_entity.pdbx_description
1 polymer ?
#
loop_
_entity_poly.entity_id
_entity_poly.type
_entity_poly.pdbx_seq_one_letter_code
_entity_poly.pdbx_strand_id
1 'polypeptide(L)'
;GTRKVKLHEKNPAERPTVLSWEQRNSCLLPEDLKNFYLSSNGFDLTWSVHIDNGETPVGRMHIHPLIQVNKLNTSIVSGNTNLVQPSLADLETESDDEEIGGREKPKFCGSNGIYELDDCSGYGKVCIYIKKKSGTNESPAEVWFLDRSLRWHFLADSFLAYFRLMLMHLGLPQWQFAFTDIGLSLQAKVRKFVA
;
A
#
# COMPACT_ATOMS: atom_id res chain seq x y z
N GLY A 1 -1.28 -22.63 -18.79
CA GLY A 1 -0.42 -23.07 -17.67
C GLY A 1 0.67 -22.05 -17.42
N THR A 2 0.93 -21.72 -16.16
CA THR A 2 1.98 -20.77 -15.72
C THR A 2 3.36 -21.32 -16.05
N ARG A 3 4.20 -20.55 -16.75
CA ARG A 3 5.51 -21.05 -17.20
C ARG A 3 6.71 -20.20 -16.76
N LYS A 4 6.50 -19.00 -16.23
CA LYS A 4 7.61 -18.14 -15.76
C LYS A 4 7.21 -17.34 -14.53
N VAL A 5 7.95 -17.54 -13.45
CA VAL A 5 7.87 -16.75 -12.22
C VAL A 5 9.20 -16.02 -12.08
N LYS A 6 9.15 -14.70 -11.97
CA LYS A 6 10.31 -13.85 -11.68
C LYS A 6 10.14 -13.33 -10.26
N LEU A 7 10.98 -13.81 -9.35
CA LEU A 7 11.12 -13.24 -8.01
C LEU A 7 12.40 -12.42 -8.00
N HIS A 8 12.29 -11.14 -7.67
CA HIS A 8 13.46 -10.31 -7.41
C HIS A 8 13.82 -10.44 -5.94
N GLU A 9 14.79 -11.29 -5.63
CA GLU A 9 15.32 -11.42 -4.26
C GLU A 9 15.81 -10.05 -3.78
N LYS A 10 15.25 -9.61 -2.64
CA LYS A 10 15.64 -8.36 -1.98
C LYS A 10 16.40 -8.71 -0.71
N ASN A 11 17.62 -8.18 -0.61
CA ASN A 11 18.40 -8.26 0.62
C ASN A 11 17.63 -7.61 1.78
N PRO A 12 17.81 -8.08 3.03
CA PRO A 12 17.32 -7.40 4.21
C PRO A 12 17.68 -5.92 4.27
N ALA A 13 16.80 -5.10 4.82
CA ALA A 13 17.14 -3.74 5.19
C ALA A 13 18.08 -3.75 6.40
N GLU A 14 19.10 -2.89 6.38
CA GLU A 14 19.98 -2.74 7.53
C GLU A 14 19.24 -2.02 8.67
N ARG A 15 19.48 -2.43 9.93
CA ARG A 15 18.87 -1.79 11.11
C ARG A 15 19.05 -0.25 11.13
N PRO A 16 20.22 0.32 10.79
CA PRO A 16 20.38 1.78 10.72
C PRO A 16 19.47 2.44 9.68
N THR A 17 19.17 1.76 8.57
CA THR A 17 18.24 2.26 7.55
C THR A 17 16.82 2.32 8.09
N VAL A 18 16.40 1.30 8.84
CA VAL A 18 15.11 1.28 9.52
C VAL A 18 14.99 2.42 10.54
N LEU A 19 16.00 2.57 11.41
CA LEU A 19 16.03 3.64 12.41
C LEU A 19 16.00 5.03 11.76
N SER A 20 16.75 5.21 10.67
CA SER A 20 16.79 6.46 9.91
C SER A 20 15.42 6.78 9.28
N TRP A 21 14.71 5.77 8.80
CA TRP A 21 13.34 5.92 8.30
C TRP A 21 12.37 6.32 9.42
N GLU A 22 12.43 5.65 10.57
CA GLU A 22 11.57 5.95 11.73
C GLU A 22 11.82 7.37 12.26
N GLN A 23 13.09 7.78 12.37
CA GLN A 23 13.50 9.12 12.77
C GLN A 23 13.00 10.18 11.78
N ARG A 24 13.21 9.97 10.47
CA ARG A 24 12.74 10.89 9.42
C ARG A 24 11.23 11.10 9.45
N ASN A 25 10.48 10.04 9.73
CA ASN A 25 9.02 10.08 9.70
C ASN A 25 8.39 10.38 11.07
N SER A 26 9.20 10.48 12.12
CA SER A 26 8.74 10.69 13.51
C SER A 26 7.64 9.69 13.90
N CYS A 27 7.82 8.43 13.48
CA CYS A 27 6.91 7.32 13.78
C CYS A 27 7.69 6.00 13.86
N LEU A 28 7.17 5.03 14.62
CA LEU A 28 7.71 3.68 14.64
C LEU A 28 7.00 2.82 13.59
N LEU A 29 7.75 1.97 12.90
CA LEU A 29 7.15 0.94 12.06
C LEU A 29 6.44 -0.09 12.94
N PRO A 30 5.27 -0.60 12.51
CA PRO A 30 4.64 -1.77 13.11
C PRO A 30 5.61 -2.95 13.10
N GLU A 31 5.57 -3.74 14.17
CA GLU A 31 6.56 -4.79 14.41
C GLU A 31 6.61 -5.82 13.27
N ASP A 32 5.45 -6.14 12.69
CA ASP A 32 5.35 -7.12 11.61
C ASP A 32 5.91 -6.59 10.27
N LEU A 33 5.68 -5.32 9.94
CA LEU A 33 6.29 -4.65 8.80
C LEU A 33 7.80 -4.43 8.99
N LYS A 34 8.23 -4.10 10.21
CA LYS A 34 9.64 -3.96 10.57
C LYS A 34 10.38 -5.28 10.38
N ASN A 35 9.84 -6.37 10.90
CA ASN A 35 10.41 -7.71 10.74
C ASN A 35 10.42 -8.16 9.28
N PHE A 36 9.41 -7.78 8.50
CA PHE A 36 9.44 -7.97 7.05
C PHE A 36 10.64 -7.25 6.43
N TYR A 37 10.83 -5.95 6.68
CA TYR A 37 11.97 -5.23 6.10
C TYR A 37 13.33 -5.76 6.57
N LEU A 38 13.44 -6.20 7.82
CA LEU A 38 14.65 -6.84 8.37
C LEU A 38 14.90 -8.25 7.83
N SER A 39 13.95 -8.85 7.09
CA SER A 39 14.12 -10.12 6.39
C SER A 39 14.18 -9.96 4.87
N SER A 40 13.51 -8.95 4.30
CA SER A 40 13.50 -8.63 2.87
C SER A 40 13.15 -7.14 2.65
N ASN A 41 14.04 -6.39 2.00
CA ASN A 41 13.83 -4.96 1.75
C ASN A 41 12.90 -4.69 0.56
N GLY A 42 11.61 -4.94 0.76
CA GLY A 42 10.59 -4.91 -0.29
C GLY A 42 10.37 -6.28 -0.93
N PHE A 43 9.42 -6.36 -1.85
CA PHE A 43 9.03 -7.60 -2.52
C PHE A 43 8.62 -7.29 -3.96
N ASP A 44 9.11 -8.04 -4.94
CA ASP A 44 8.59 -7.98 -6.31
C ASP A 44 8.60 -9.38 -6.91
N LEU A 45 7.39 -9.91 -7.12
CA LEU A 45 7.15 -11.17 -7.79
C LEU A 45 6.19 -10.93 -8.95
N THR A 46 6.62 -11.26 -10.16
CA THR A 46 5.77 -11.23 -11.36
C THR A 46 5.69 -12.63 -11.94
N TRP A 47 4.49 -13.06 -12.33
CA TRP A 47 4.29 -14.33 -13.02
C TRP A 47 3.54 -14.17 -14.33
N SER A 48 3.93 -14.98 -15.30
CA SER A 48 3.45 -14.91 -16.68
C SER A 48 2.97 -16.27 -17.18
N VAL A 49 1.99 -16.23 -18.07
CA VAL A 49 1.58 -17.39 -18.88
C VAL A 49 2.11 -17.22 -20.29
N HIS A 50 2.45 -18.35 -20.90
CA HIS A 50 2.79 -18.39 -22.32
C HIS A 50 1.51 -18.72 -23.08
N ILE A 51 1.12 -17.82 -23.97
CA ILE A 51 0.08 -18.03 -24.98
C ILE A 51 0.81 -18.02 -26.32
N ASP A 52 0.29 -18.68 -27.36
CA ASP A 52 0.99 -18.93 -28.64
C ASP A 52 1.60 -17.67 -29.31
N ASN A 53 1.18 -16.46 -28.92
CA ASN A 53 1.71 -15.16 -29.36
C ASN A 53 2.69 -14.46 -28.38
N GLY A 54 3.14 -15.10 -27.30
CA GLY A 54 4.18 -14.57 -26.38
C GLY A 54 3.93 -14.77 -24.89
N GLU A 55 4.87 -14.27 -24.07
CA GLU A 55 4.74 -14.23 -22.61
C GLU A 55 3.85 -13.05 -22.19
N THR A 56 2.70 -13.32 -21.56
CA THR A 56 1.82 -12.27 -21.00
C THR A 56 1.92 -12.26 -19.48
N PRO A 57 2.32 -11.15 -18.83
CA PRO A 57 2.29 -11.04 -17.38
C PRO A 57 0.85 -11.07 -16.88
N VAL A 58 0.58 -11.96 -15.93
CA VAL A 58 -0.77 -12.20 -15.42
C VAL A 58 -0.95 -11.60 -14.03
N GLY A 59 0.06 -11.66 -13.18
CA GLY A 59 0.01 -11.10 -11.84
C GLY A 59 1.36 -10.55 -11.37
N ARG A 60 1.30 -9.55 -10.50
CA ARG A 60 2.43 -8.91 -9.83
C ARG A 60 2.10 -8.68 -8.37
N MET A 61 2.96 -9.15 -7.49
CA MET A 61 2.94 -8.86 -6.07
C MET A 61 4.09 -7.91 -5.79
N HIS A 62 3.80 -6.78 -5.18
CA HIS A 62 4.78 -5.72 -5.00
C HIS A 62 4.63 -5.06 -3.64
N ILE A 63 5.77 -4.85 -2.97
CA ILE A 63 5.94 -4.03 -1.78
C ILE A 63 7.19 -3.19 -1.99
N HIS A 64 7.06 -1.87 -1.88
CA HIS A 64 8.16 -0.95 -2.01
C HIS A 64 9.32 -1.30 -1.04
N PRO A 65 10.57 -1.15 -1.48
CA PRO A 65 11.70 -1.12 -0.56
C PRO A 65 11.52 0.06 0.41
N LEU A 66 12.07 -0.06 1.62
CA LEU A 66 11.83 0.90 2.69
C LEU A 66 12.13 2.36 2.32
N ILE A 67 13.14 2.59 1.47
CA ILE A 67 13.52 3.93 1.00
C ILE A 67 12.45 4.57 0.08
N GLN A 68 11.58 3.77 -0.54
CA GLN A 68 10.47 4.20 -1.37
C GLN A 68 9.15 4.26 -0.61
N VAL A 69 9.10 3.76 0.63
CA VAL A 69 7.94 3.90 1.52
C VAL A 69 7.87 5.35 1.98
N ASN A 70 7.14 6.16 1.21
CA ASN A 70 7.00 7.58 1.44
C ASN A 70 5.69 7.85 2.18
N LYS A 71 5.73 8.83 3.09
CA LYS A 71 4.50 9.38 3.66
C LYS A 71 3.68 9.98 2.53
N LEU A 72 2.40 9.65 2.46
CA LEU A 72 1.45 10.39 1.63
C LEU A 72 1.29 11.78 2.23
N ASN A 73 2.18 12.67 1.80
CA ASN A 73 2.17 14.06 2.20
C ASN A 73 1.32 14.86 1.22
N THR A 74 0.46 15.65 1.83
CA THR A 74 -0.46 16.58 1.20
C THR A 74 0.24 17.83 0.66
N SER A 75 1.51 18.09 1.00
CA SER A 75 2.24 19.28 0.57
C SER A 75 3.68 18.93 0.22
N ILE A 76 4.06 19.14 -1.05
CA ILE A 76 5.46 19.21 -1.46
C ILE A 76 5.83 20.69 -1.42
N VAL A 77 6.48 21.14 -0.34
CA VAL A 77 7.26 22.38 -0.42
C VAL A 77 8.68 21.99 -0.77
N SER A 78 8.99 22.01 -2.06
CA SER A 78 10.34 22.33 -2.51
C SER A 78 10.34 23.81 -2.91
N GLY A 79 10.81 24.67 -2.00
CA GLY A 79 11.23 26.04 -2.29
C GLY A 79 10.14 27.12 -2.20
N ASN A 80 10.37 28.05 -1.26
CA ASN A 80 9.91 29.44 -1.23
C ASN A 80 8.84 29.85 -2.26
N THR A 81 7.57 29.90 -1.84
CA THR A 81 6.64 31.01 -2.14
C THR A 81 5.49 30.94 -1.14
N ASN A 82 4.99 32.10 -0.67
CA ASN A 82 3.76 32.23 0.12
C ASN A 82 2.50 31.92 -0.73
N LEU A 83 2.50 30.81 -1.46
CA LEU A 83 1.36 30.34 -2.22
C LEU A 83 0.70 29.21 -1.44
N VAL A 84 -0.59 29.39 -1.12
CA VAL A 84 -1.47 28.31 -0.66
C VAL A 84 -1.58 27.32 -1.82
N GLN A 85 -0.75 26.28 -1.81
CA GLN A 85 -0.83 25.23 -2.82
C GLN A 85 -1.93 24.25 -2.43
N PRO A 86 -2.82 23.90 -3.38
CA PRO A 86 -3.83 22.89 -3.16
C PRO A 86 -3.16 21.55 -2.85
N SER A 87 -3.75 20.85 -1.90
CA SER A 87 -3.23 19.71 -1.18
C SER A 87 -4.31 18.61 -1.25
N LEU A 88 -3.97 17.31 -1.17
CA LEU A 88 -4.97 16.23 -1.07
C LEU A 88 -5.99 16.42 0.08
N ALA A 89 -5.67 17.22 1.11
CA ALA A 89 -6.55 17.51 2.22
C ALA A 89 -7.63 18.52 1.82
N ASP A 90 -7.37 19.37 0.83
CA ASP A 90 -8.38 20.28 0.28
C ASP A 90 -9.46 19.53 -0.54
N LEU A 91 -9.19 18.27 -0.88
CA LEU A 91 -10.14 17.36 -1.53
C LEU A 91 -10.89 16.47 -0.52
N GLU A 92 -10.51 16.47 0.77
CA GLU A 92 -11.27 15.78 1.81
C GLU A 92 -12.54 16.58 2.10
N THR A 93 -13.70 15.95 1.96
CA THR A 93 -15.00 16.61 2.20
C THR A 93 -15.47 16.34 3.63
N GLU A 94 -16.20 17.26 4.27
CA GLU A 94 -16.72 17.03 5.64
C GLU A 94 -17.70 15.83 5.72
N SER A 95 -18.25 15.37 4.59
CA SER A 95 -19.01 14.12 4.48
C SER A 95 -18.16 12.85 4.63
N ASP A 96 -16.84 12.99 4.72
CA ASP A 96 -15.90 11.89 4.88
C ASP A 96 -15.75 11.40 6.33
N ASP A 97 -16.54 11.88 7.29
CA ASP A 97 -16.52 11.35 8.66
C ASP A 97 -17.26 10.01 8.83
N GLU A 98 -17.77 9.40 7.75
CA GLU A 98 -18.39 8.08 7.80
C GLU A 98 -17.37 6.96 8.11
N GLU A 99 -17.67 6.18 9.15
CA GLU A 99 -16.91 4.98 9.51
C GLU A 99 -17.14 3.86 8.49
N ILE A 100 -16.06 3.26 8.00
CA ILE A 100 -16.14 2.09 7.11
C ILE A 100 -16.13 0.84 7.97
N GLY A 101 -17.31 0.25 8.17
CA GLY A 101 -17.45 -0.97 8.99
C GLY A 101 -17.06 -0.77 10.45
N GLY A 102 -17.36 0.41 11.02
CA GLY A 102 -17.04 0.76 12.41
C GLY A 102 -15.59 1.21 12.64
N ARG A 103 -14.87 1.55 11.56
CA ARG A 103 -13.45 1.95 11.60
C ARG A 103 -13.29 3.38 11.16
N GLU A 104 -12.49 4.13 11.92
CA GLU A 104 -12.00 5.44 11.52
C GLU A 104 -11.09 5.32 10.30
N LYS A 105 -11.50 5.94 9.19
CA LYS A 105 -10.74 5.94 7.95
C LYS A 105 -9.50 6.85 8.04
N PRO A 106 -8.44 6.58 7.25
CA PRO A 106 -7.29 7.46 7.21
C PRO A 106 -7.67 8.87 6.75
N LYS A 107 -7.09 9.88 7.40
CA LYS A 107 -7.23 11.30 7.02
C LYS A 107 -5.87 11.87 6.64
N PHE A 108 -5.80 12.56 5.51
CA PHE A 108 -4.60 13.23 5.03
C PHE A 108 -4.21 14.39 5.94
N CYS A 109 -5.19 15.09 6.52
CA CYS A 109 -4.97 16.08 7.58
C CYS A 109 -4.99 15.42 8.98
N GLY A 110 -3.84 14.89 9.42
CA GLY A 110 -3.80 14.20 10.72
C GLY A 110 -2.42 14.08 11.35
N SER A 111 -2.42 13.79 12.64
CA SER A 111 -1.20 13.42 13.38
C SER A 111 -0.70 12.02 13.02
N ASN A 112 -1.60 11.16 12.52
CA ASN A 112 -1.34 9.81 12.09
C ASN A 112 -0.49 9.77 10.80
N GLY A 113 0.19 8.64 10.60
CA GLY A 113 1.09 8.45 9.46
C GLY A 113 0.45 7.55 8.40
N ILE A 114 0.37 8.03 7.16
CA ILE A 114 -0.08 7.23 6.01
C ILE A 114 1.12 7.04 5.10
N TYR A 115 1.52 5.80 4.85
CA TYR A 115 2.71 5.48 4.06
C TYR A 115 2.39 4.52 2.92
N GLU A 116 2.88 4.83 1.72
CA GLU A 116 2.62 4.04 0.52
C GLU A 116 3.48 2.78 0.50
N LEU A 117 2.84 1.61 0.48
CA LEU A 117 3.49 0.30 0.35
C LEU A 117 3.56 -0.17 -1.10
N ASP A 118 2.58 0.18 -1.93
CA ASP A 118 2.52 -0.22 -3.34
C ASP A 118 1.76 0.85 -4.14
N ASP A 119 2.26 1.19 -5.32
CA ASP A 119 1.63 2.10 -6.29
C ASP A 119 0.56 1.41 -7.15
N CYS A 120 0.39 0.10 -6.98
CA CYS A 120 -0.56 -0.75 -7.69
C CYS A 120 -0.55 -0.50 -9.22
N SER A 121 0.62 -0.17 -9.79
CA SER A 121 0.77 0.18 -11.21
C SER A 121 -0.16 1.32 -11.68
N GLY A 122 -0.47 2.28 -10.81
CA GLY A 122 -1.26 3.46 -11.11
C GLY A 122 -2.78 3.29 -11.00
N TYR A 123 -3.28 2.11 -10.59
CA TYR A 123 -4.72 1.88 -10.40
C TYR A 123 -5.25 2.36 -9.04
N GLY A 124 -4.36 2.77 -8.15
CA GLY A 124 -4.64 3.18 -6.78
C GLY A 124 -3.34 3.04 -5.98
N LYS A 125 -3.44 3.01 -4.66
CA LYS A 125 -2.29 2.83 -3.78
C LYS A 125 -2.66 1.93 -2.63
N VAL A 126 -1.79 1.01 -2.25
CA VAL A 126 -1.91 0.35 -0.94
C VAL A 126 -1.07 1.13 0.06
N CYS A 127 -1.67 1.48 1.18
CA CYS A 127 -1.06 2.30 2.21
C CYS A 127 -1.16 1.63 3.57
N ILE A 128 -0.11 1.76 4.38
CA ILE A 128 -0.17 1.46 5.80
C ILE A 128 -0.51 2.72 6.58
N TYR A 129 -1.53 2.63 7.42
CA TYR A 129 -2.03 3.69 8.28
C TYR A 129 -1.60 3.41 9.71
N ILE A 130 -0.65 4.20 10.21
CA ILE A 130 -0.06 4.06 11.55
C ILE A 130 -0.68 5.12 12.47
N LYS A 131 -1.43 4.66 13.47
CA LYS A 131 -2.09 5.52 14.45
C LYS A 131 -1.11 5.90 15.56
N LYS A 132 -0.91 7.20 15.81
CA LYS A 132 -0.08 7.68 16.92
C LYS A 132 -0.85 7.51 18.22
N LYS A 133 -0.56 6.45 18.98
CA LYS A 133 -1.04 6.33 20.36
C LYS A 133 -0.06 7.03 21.30
N SER A 134 -0.57 7.96 22.11
CA SER A 134 0.21 8.59 23.18
C SER A 134 0.53 7.54 24.25
N GLY A 135 1.81 7.36 24.57
CA GLY A 135 2.26 6.61 25.74
C GLY A 135 2.48 5.10 25.57
N THR A 136 2.37 4.53 24.37
CA THR A 136 2.71 3.11 24.10
C THR A 136 3.82 2.98 23.08
N ASN A 137 4.70 1.99 23.27
CA ASN A 137 5.75 1.64 22.30
C ASN A 137 5.19 0.95 21.05
N GLU A 138 3.94 0.51 21.09
CA GLU A 138 3.24 -0.11 19.95
C GLU A 138 2.35 0.93 19.26
N SER A 139 2.54 1.04 17.94
CA SER A 139 1.69 1.85 17.07
C SER A 139 0.77 0.92 16.29
N PRO A 140 -0.55 0.89 16.60
CA PRO A 140 -1.47 0.07 15.84
C PRO A 140 -1.51 0.57 14.41
N ALA A 141 -1.52 -0.38 13.47
CA ALA A 141 -1.49 -0.06 12.06
C ALA A 141 -2.45 -0.94 11.28
N GLU A 142 -3.09 -0.33 10.28
CA GLU A 142 -4.03 -0.96 9.39
C GLU A 142 -3.55 -0.77 7.95
N VAL A 143 -3.98 -1.65 7.04
CA VAL A 143 -3.67 -1.52 5.61
C VAL A 143 -4.94 -1.17 4.85
N TRP A 144 -4.85 -0.11 4.05
CA TRP A 144 -5.94 0.47 3.31
C TRP A 144 -5.56 0.61 1.83
N PHE A 145 -6.55 0.47 0.95
CA PHE A 145 -6.44 0.81 -0.46
C PHE A 145 -7.03 2.19 -0.72
N LEU A 146 -6.25 3.08 -1.32
CA LEU A 146 -6.67 4.38 -1.81
C LEU A 146 -6.95 4.26 -3.31
N ASP A 147 -8.19 4.41 -3.73
CA ASP A 147 -8.54 4.38 -5.15
C ASP A 147 -8.20 5.72 -5.86
N ARG A 148 -8.37 5.77 -7.19
CA ARG A 148 -8.09 6.98 -7.98
C ARG A 148 -9.08 8.12 -7.73
N SER A 149 -10.20 7.85 -7.07
CA SER A 149 -11.17 8.85 -6.62
C SER A 149 -10.88 9.30 -5.18
N LEU A 150 -9.70 8.95 -4.64
CA LEU A 150 -9.24 9.26 -3.29
C LEU A 150 -10.12 8.67 -2.19
N ARG A 151 -10.87 7.60 -2.48
CA ARG A 151 -11.65 6.89 -1.45
C ARG A 151 -10.82 5.80 -0.80
N TRP A 152 -10.95 5.73 0.51
CA TRP A 152 -10.31 4.72 1.35
C TRP A 152 -11.15 3.45 1.40
N HIS A 153 -10.49 2.31 1.25
CA HIS A 153 -11.10 0.98 1.35
C HIS A 153 -10.26 0.10 2.24
N PHE A 154 -10.85 -0.49 3.27
CA PHE A 154 -10.12 -1.31 4.21
C PHE A 154 -9.66 -2.63 3.57
N LEU A 155 -8.41 -3.04 3.80
CA LEU A 155 -7.88 -4.32 3.32
C LEU A 155 -7.57 -5.28 4.47
N ALA A 156 -6.85 -4.82 5.52
CA ALA A 156 -6.39 -5.70 6.58
C ALA A 156 -6.02 -4.97 7.88
N ASP A 157 -6.08 -5.72 8.99
CA ASP A 157 -5.74 -5.26 10.34
C ASP A 157 -4.25 -5.17 10.63
N SER A 158 -3.39 -5.69 9.74
CA SER A 158 -1.94 -5.65 9.90
C SER A 158 -1.24 -5.86 8.56
N PHE A 159 0.07 -5.59 8.51
CA PHE A 159 0.86 -5.83 7.31
C PHE A 159 0.88 -7.33 6.96
N LEU A 160 1.07 -8.22 7.92
CA LEU A 160 1.10 -9.66 7.65
C LEU A 160 -0.25 -10.19 7.16
N ALA A 161 -1.36 -9.68 7.69
CA ALA A 161 -2.68 -10.04 7.18
C ALA A 161 -2.86 -9.58 5.73
N TYR A 162 -2.43 -8.36 5.40
CA TYR A 162 -2.40 -7.86 4.02
C TYR A 162 -1.48 -8.69 3.11
N PHE A 163 -0.28 -9.06 3.58
CA PHE A 163 0.66 -9.85 2.79
C PHE A 163 0.07 -11.21 2.42
N ARG A 164 -0.61 -11.88 3.37
CA ARG A 164 -1.36 -13.11 3.09
C ARG A 164 -2.50 -12.88 2.11
N LEU A 165 -3.22 -11.77 2.23
CA LEU A 165 -4.28 -11.41 1.30
C LEU A 165 -3.75 -11.23 -0.13
N MET A 166 -2.64 -10.52 -0.30
CA MET A 166 -1.94 -10.37 -1.59
C MET A 166 -1.54 -11.73 -2.18
N LEU A 167 -1.03 -12.66 -1.36
CA LEU A 167 -0.71 -14.02 -1.77
C LEU A 167 -1.95 -14.79 -2.23
N MET A 168 -3.07 -14.71 -1.48
CA MET A 168 -4.34 -15.38 -1.84
C MET A 168 -4.90 -14.89 -3.18
N HIS A 169 -4.70 -13.62 -3.50
CA HIS A 169 -5.12 -13.02 -4.77
C HIS A 169 -4.09 -13.17 -5.89
N LEU A 170 -2.97 -13.87 -5.64
CA LEU A 170 -1.89 -14.12 -6.59
C LEU A 170 -1.31 -12.85 -7.24
N GLY A 171 -1.49 -11.67 -6.62
CA GLY A 171 -1.13 -10.39 -7.23
C GLY A 171 -1.84 -10.11 -8.56
N LEU A 172 -3.04 -10.66 -8.79
CA LEU A 172 -3.79 -10.41 -10.01
C LEU A 172 -4.11 -8.90 -10.15
N PRO A 173 -4.01 -8.30 -11.35
CA PRO A 173 -4.27 -6.88 -11.54
C PRO A 173 -5.62 -6.46 -10.96
N GLN A 174 -5.60 -5.37 -10.20
CA GLN A 174 -6.79 -4.75 -9.61
C GLN A 174 -7.54 -5.65 -8.61
N TRP A 175 -6.89 -6.67 -8.02
CA TRP A 175 -7.56 -7.54 -7.05
C TRP A 175 -8.12 -6.78 -5.84
N GLN A 176 -7.51 -5.64 -5.48
CA GLN A 176 -7.93 -4.76 -4.39
C GLN A 176 -9.35 -4.21 -4.61
N PHE A 177 -9.79 -4.05 -5.87
CA PHE A 177 -11.15 -3.64 -6.21
C PHE A 177 -12.22 -4.67 -5.82
N ALA A 178 -11.84 -5.88 -5.41
CA ALA A 178 -12.77 -6.81 -4.78
C ALA A 178 -13.29 -6.32 -3.42
N PHE A 179 -12.60 -5.36 -2.80
CA PHE A 179 -12.92 -4.79 -1.48
C PHE A 179 -13.52 -3.38 -1.59
N THR A 180 -13.97 -2.98 -2.78
CA THR A 180 -14.56 -1.67 -3.03
C THR A 180 -15.97 -1.83 -3.61
N ASP A 181 -16.81 -0.82 -3.46
CA ASP A 181 -18.17 -0.82 -4.02
C ASP A 181 -18.20 -0.85 -5.56
N ILE A 182 -17.07 -0.50 -6.20
CA ILE A 182 -16.91 -0.55 -7.66
C ILE A 182 -16.85 -2.02 -8.13
N GLY A 183 -16.25 -2.89 -7.31
CA GLY A 183 -16.03 -4.29 -7.64
C GLY A 183 -14.95 -4.51 -8.70
N LEU A 184 -14.64 -5.79 -8.95
CA LEU A 184 -13.65 -6.18 -9.96
C LEU A 184 -14.04 -5.71 -11.37
N SER A 185 -13.07 -5.17 -12.10
CA SER A 185 -13.23 -4.87 -13.52
C SER A 185 -13.60 -6.13 -14.32
N LEU A 186 -14.25 -5.96 -15.46
CA LEU A 186 -14.60 -7.08 -16.35
C LEU A 186 -13.36 -7.90 -16.73
N GLN A 187 -12.24 -7.22 -16.97
CA GLN A 187 -10.96 -7.85 -17.29
C GLN A 187 -10.40 -8.68 -16.12
N ALA A 188 -10.51 -8.18 -14.88
CA ALA A 188 -10.11 -8.94 -13.69
C ALA A 188 -11.01 -10.14 -13.43
N LYS A 189 -12.32 -10.03 -13.70
CA LYS A 189 -13.27 -11.14 -13.60
C LYS A 189 -12.93 -12.26 -14.58
N VAL A 190 -12.63 -11.93 -15.84
CA VAL A 190 -12.25 -12.93 -16.87
C VAL A 190 -10.97 -13.67 -16.49
N ARG A 191 -9.97 -12.99 -15.91
CA ARG A 191 -8.69 -13.61 -15.53
C ARG A 191 -8.80 -14.59 -14.35
N LYS A 192 -9.76 -14.42 -13.45
CA LYS A 192 -10.04 -15.40 -12.38
C LYS A 192 -10.56 -16.75 -12.90
N PHE A 193 -11.15 -16.81 -14.09
CA PHE A 193 -11.65 -18.06 -14.69
C PHE A 193 -10.59 -18.78 -15.54
N VAL A 194 -9.45 -18.14 -15.80
CA VAL A 194 -8.35 -18.69 -16.62
C VAL A 194 -7.14 -19.12 -15.78
N ALA A 195 -7.05 -18.65 -14.53
CA ALA A 195 -6.08 -19.07 -13.53
C ALA A 195 -6.62 -20.26 -12.72
#